data_AF-U6DX78-F1
#
_entry.id   AF-U6DX78-F1
#
_cell.length_a   1.000
_cell.length_b   1.000
_cell.length_c   1.000
_cell.angle_alpha   90.00
_cell.angle_beta   90.00
_cell.angle_gamma   90.00
#
_symmetry.space_group_name_H-M   'P 1'
#
loop_
_entity.id
_entity.type
_entity.pdbx_description
1 polymer ?
#
loop_
_entity_poly.entity_id
_entity_poly.type
_entity_poly.pdbx_seq_one_letter_code
_entity_poly.pdbx_strand_id
1 'polypeptide(L)'
;MGGVTGWCAGFLFQKVGKLAATAVGGGFLLLQIASHSGYVQIDWKRVEKDVNKAKRQIKKRANKAAPEINNIIEEATEFIKQNIVISSGFVGGFLLGLAS
;
A
#
# COMPACT_ATOMS: atom_id res chain seq x y z
N MET A 1 23.46 7.10 -9.13
CA MET A 1 22.97 5.83 -8.54
C MET A 1 21.48 5.89 -8.14
N GLY A 2 20.99 6.96 -7.50
CA GLY A 2 19.58 7.05 -7.05
C GLY A 2 18.50 6.88 -8.14
N GLY A 3 18.69 7.39 -9.36
CA GLY A 3 17.67 7.30 -10.41
C GLY A 3 17.44 5.89 -10.98
N VAL A 4 18.49 5.08 -11.11
CA VAL A 4 18.35 3.70 -11.62
C VAL A 4 17.67 2.82 -10.58
N THR A 5 18.03 2.98 -9.30
CA THR A 5 17.38 2.25 -8.20
C THR A 5 15.92 2.68 -8.03
N GLY A 6 15.63 3.98 -8.20
CA GLY A 6 14.27 4.51 -8.30
C GLY A 6 13.48 3.83 -9.43
N TRP A 7 14.04 3.80 -10.65
CA TRP A 7 13.39 3.21 -11.82
C TRP A 7 13.06 1.72 -11.64
N CYS A 8 14.01 0.93 -11.14
CA CYS A 8 13.77 -0.49 -10.81
C CYS A 8 12.66 -0.67 -9.77
N ALA A 9 12.67 0.15 -8.70
CA ALA A 9 11.63 0.10 -7.67
C ALA A 9 10.25 0.49 -8.23
N GLY A 10 10.19 1.52 -9.08
CA GLY A 10 8.97 1.96 -9.75
C GLY A 10 8.39 0.89 -10.67
N PHE A 11 9.23 0.25 -11.47
CA PHE A 11 8.80 -0.82 -12.39
C PHE A 11 8.23 -2.03 -11.64
N LEU A 12 8.86 -2.42 -10.53
CA LEU A 12 8.35 -3.49 -9.68
C LEU A 12 6.99 -3.10 -9.07
N PHE A 13 6.86 -1.86 -8.59
CA PHE A 13 5.63 -1.35 -8.00
C PHE A 13 4.49 -1.24 -9.01
N GLN A 14 4.78 -0.92 -10.27
CA GLN A 14 3.85 -0.97 -11.40
C GLN A 14 3.27 -2.38 -11.58
N LYS A 15 4.12 -3.42 -11.58
CA LYS A 15 3.70 -4.81 -11.76
C LYS A 15 2.82 -5.30 -10.60
N VAL A 16 3.28 -5.08 -9.37
CA VAL A 16 2.54 -5.50 -8.18
C VAL A 16 1.26 -4.67 -8.02
N GLY A 17 1.33 -3.37 -8.31
CA GLY A 17 0.19 -2.45 -8.25
C GLY A 17 -0.91 -2.80 -9.24
N LYS A 18 -0.57 -3.14 -10.49
CA LYS A 18 -1.54 -3.63 -11.50
C LYS A 18 -2.22 -4.93 -11.05
N LEU A 19 -1.45 -5.88 -10.50
CA LEU A 19 -2.00 -7.13 -9.96
C LEU A 19 -2.93 -6.87 -8.77
N ALA A 20 -2.51 -6.03 -7.83
CA ALA A 20 -3.31 -5.67 -6.66
C ALA A 20 -4.61 -4.95 -7.07
N ALA A 21 -4.53 -3.97 -8.00
CA ALA A 21 -5.69 -3.26 -8.51
C ALA A 21 -6.68 -4.20 -9.21
N THR A 22 -6.16 -5.15 -10.00
CA THR A 22 -7.00 -6.16 -10.68
C THR A 22 -7.66 -7.09 -9.67
N ALA A 23 -6.93 -7.56 -8.65
CA ALA A 23 -7.48 -8.42 -7.61
C ALA A 23 -8.57 -7.71 -6.80
N VAL A 24 -8.34 -6.45 -6.41
CA VAL A 24 -9.33 -5.63 -5.68
C VAL A 24 -10.55 -5.33 -6.55
N GLY A 25 -10.35 -4.89 -7.80
CA GLY A 25 -11.43 -4.58 -8.73
C GLY A 25 -12.24 -5.82 -9.14
N GLY A 26 -11.57 -6.92 -9.46
CA GLY A 26 -12.19 -8.20 -9.80
C GLY A 26 -12.95 -8.79 -8.61
N GLY A 27 -12.38 -8.76 -7.41
CA GLY A 27 -13.04 -9.19 -6.18
C GLY A 27 -14.29 -8.35 -5.87
N PHE A 28 -14.21 -7.03 -6.09
CA PHE A 28 -15.36 -6.13 -5.92
C PHE A 28 -16.48 -6.41 -6.93
N LEU A 29 -16.14 -6.66 -8.19
CA LEU A 29 -17.11 -7.03 -9.22
C LEU A 29 -17.84 -8.35 -8.87
N LEU A 30 -17.10 -9.36 -8.45
CA LEU A 30 -17.68 -10.64 -7.98
C LEU A 30 -18.60 -10.43 -6.78
N LEU A 31 -18.23 -9.55 -5.84
CA LEU A 31 -19.06 -9.20 -4.70
C LEU A 31 -20.39 -8.56 -5.14
N GLN A 32 -20.37 -7.66 -6.13
CA GLN A 32 -21.58 -7.05 -6.68
C GLN A 32 -22.49 -8.08 -7.34
N ILE A 33 -21.94 -9.00 -8.13
CA ILE A 33 -22.71 -10.09 -8.77
C ILE A 33 -23.32 -11.02 -7.71
N ALA A 34 -22.54 -11.41 -6.69
CA ALA A 34 -23.02 -12.23 -5.59
C ALA A 34 -24.14 -11.55 -4.79
N SER A 35 -24.03 -10.23 -4.58
CA SER A 35 -25.06 -9.45 -3.89
C SER A 35 -26.35 -9.30 -4.70
N HIS A 36 -26.28 -9.20 -6.03
CA HIS A 36 -27.45 -9.04 -6.89
C HIS A 36 -28.19 -10.37 -7.14
N SER A 37 -27.50 -11.51 -7.06
CA SER A 37 -28.08 -12.84 -7.34
C SER A 37 -28.68 -13.54 -6.11
N GLY A 38 -28.70 -12.89 -4.94
CA GLY A 38 -29.44 -13.36 -3.76
C GLY A 38 -28.94 -14.64 -3.08
N TYR A 39 -27.75 -15.18 -3.44
CA TYR A 39 -27.33 -16.52 -2.98
C TYR A 39 -26.62 -16.56 -1.62
N VAL A 40 -26.27 -15.42 -1.02
CA VAL A 40 -25.64 -15.41 0.31
C VAL A 40 -26.20 -14.24 1.10
N GLN A 41 -26.95 -14.51 2.18
CA GLN A 41 -27.03 -13.58 3.30
C GLN A 41 -25.59 -13.35 3.74
N ILE A 42 -24.94 -12.30 3.24
CA ILE A 42 -23.64 -11.87 3.75
C ILE A 42 -23.93 -11.57 5.21
N ASP A 43 -23.53 -12.48 6.10
CA ASP A 43 -23.56 -12.28 7.53
C ASP A 43 -22.58 -11.15 7.84
N TRP A 44 -23.00 -9.91 7.57
CA TRP A 44 -22.25 -8.69 7.83
C TRP A 44 -21.85 -8.63 9.31
N LYS A 45 -22.63 -9.27 10.19
CA LYS A 45 -22.29 -9.47 11.61
C LYS A 45 -21.02 -10.31 11.82
N ARG A 46 -20.80 -11.38 11.05
CA ARG A 46 -19.55 -12.17 11.14
C ARG A 46 -18.38 -11.42 10.52
N VAL A 47 -18.59 -10.84 9.34
CA VAL A 47 -17.56 -10.04 8.65
C VAL A 47 -17.11 -8.86 9.51
N GLU A 48 -18.05 -8.10 10.09
CA GLU A 48 -17.73 -6.98 10.97
C GLU A 48 -16.97 -7.43 12.21
N LYS A 49 -17.34 -8.57 12.80
CA LYS A 49 -16.63 -9.13 13.97
C LYS A 49 -15.19 -9.50 13.63
N ASP A 50 -14.97 -10.13 12.49
CA ASP A 50 -13.63 -10.50 12.01
C ASP A 50 -12.80 -9.28 11.60
N VAL A 51 -13.41 -8.33 10.89
CA VAL A 51 -12.79 -7.05 10.52
C VAL A 51 -12.43 -6.25 11.77
N ASN A 52 -13.30 -6.20 12.78
CA ASN A 52 -13.02 -5.47 14.01
C ASN A 52 -11.94 -6.14 14.86
N LYS A 53 -11.90 -7.49 14.89
CA LYS A 53 -10.83 -8.25 15.54
C LYS A 53 -9.48 -8.00 14.86
N ALA A 54 -9.44 -8.05 13.52
CA ALA A 54 -8.25 -7.74 12.73
C ALA A 54 -7.82 -6.27 12.93
N LYS A 55 -8.75 -5.32 12.83
CA LYS A 55 -8.51 -3.89 13.05
C LYS A 55 -7.93 -3.63 14.44
N ARG A 56 -8.43 -4.29 15.48
CA ARG A 56 -7.88 -4.18 16.85
C ARG A 56 -6.44 -4.71 16.92
N GLN A 57 -6.14 -5.84 16.29
CA GLN A 57 -4.79 -6.39 16.27
C GLN A 57 -3.82 -5.48 15.49
N ILE A 58 -4.24 -4.99 14.32
CA ILE A 58 -3.47 -4.05 13.51
C ILE A 58 -3.24 -2.75 14.29
N LYS A 59 -4.28 -2.16 14.90
CA LYS A 59 -4.16 -0.94 15.69
C LYS A 59 -3.23 -1.10 16.88
N LYS A 60 -3.24 -2.25 17.57
CA LYS A 60 -2.29 -2.54 18.65
C LYS A 60 -0.85 -2.61 18.14
N ARG A 61 -0.61 -3.27 17.01
CA ARG A 61 0.73 -3.34 16.38
C ARG A 61 1.18 -1.97 15.88
N ALA A 62 0.30 -1.25 15.20
CA ALA A 62 0.56 0.09 14.68
C ALA A 62 0.86 1.08 15.81
N ASN A 63 0.12 1.08 16.92
CA ASN A 63 0.43 1.95 18.06
C ASN A 63 1.76 1.59 18.73
N LYS A 64 2.14 0.31 18.76
CA LYS A 64 3.43 -0.11 19.29
C LYS A 64 4.59 0.28 18.36
N ALA A 65 4.35 0.24 17.05
CA ALA A 65 5.31 0.63 16.02
C ALA A 65 5.27 2.13 15.68
N ALA A 66 4.26 2.88 16.13
CA ALA A 66 4.09 4.31 15.87
C ALA A 66 5.33 5.15 16.25
N PRO A 67 5.97 4.96 17.43
CA PRO A 67 7.19 5.69 17.74
C PRO A 67 8.35 5.35 16.79
N GLU A 68 8.46 4.09 16.36
CA GLU A 68 9.50 3.66 15.41
C GLU A 68 9.26 4.25 14.03
N ILE A 69 8.00 4.26 13.56
CA ILE A 69 7.62 4.86 12.27
C ILE A 69 7.88 6.37 12.28
N ASN A 70 7.56 7.06 13.38
CA ASN A 70 7.83 8.49 13.48
C ASN A 70 9.34 8.78 13.40
N ASN A 71 10.18 8.00 14.09
CA ASN A 71 11.63 8.14 14.01
C ASN A 71 12.14 7.89 12.59
N ILE A 72 11.65 6.85 11.90
CA ILE A 72 12.04 6.55 10.51
C ILE A 72 11.61 7.68 9.57
N ILE A 73 10.42 8.25 9.76
CA ILE A 73 9.94 9.38 8.95
C ILE A 73 10.80 10.63 9.17
N GLU A 74 11.18 10.89 10.42
CA GLU A 74 12.03 12.03 10.77
C GLU A 74 13.44 11.87 10.16
N GLU A 75 14.03 10.68 10.29
CA GLU A 75 15.31 10.33 9.67
C GLU A 75 15.25 10.42 8.14
N ALA A 76 14.19 9.89 7.52
CA ALA A 76 13.98 10.01 6.08
C ALA A 76 13.84 11.47 5.63
N THR A 77 13.16 12.30 6.43
CA THR A 77 13.02 13.74 6.16
C THR A 77 14.37 14.44 6.23
N GLU A 78 15.20 14.08 7.20
CA GLU A 78 16.56 14.60 7.33
C GLU A 78 17.46 14.16 6.17
N PHE A 79 17.36 12.89 5.75
CA PHE A 79 18.05 12.37 4.57
C PHE A 79 17.67 13.12 3.28
N ILE A 80 16.38 13.43 3.09
CA ILE A 80 15.91 14.19 1.93
C ILE A 80 16.51 15.60 1.93
N LYS A 81 16.57 16.25 3.11
CA LYS A 81 17.15 17.59 3.26
C LYS A 81 18.66 17.61 3.00
N GLN A 82 19.38 16.62 3.53
CA GLN A 82 20.84 16.54 3.38
C GLN A 82 21.26 16.06 1.98
N ASN A 83 20.47 15.20 1.34
CA ASN A 83 20.81 14.52 0.09
C ASN A 83 19.74 14.76 -0.98
N ILE A 84 19.40 16.04 -1.20
CA ILE A 84 18.33 16.43 -2.12
C ILE A 84 18.60 15.97 -3.56
N VAL A 85 19.87 15.94 -4.01
CA VAL A 85 20.26 15.53 -5.37
C VAL A 85 20.05 14.02 -5.58
N ILE A 86 20.38 13.20 -4.59
CA ILE A 86 20.21 11.74 -4.68
C ILE A 86 18.73 11.37 -4.53
N SER A 87 18.04 12.03 -3.61
CA SER A 87 16.61 11.82 -3.34
C SER A 87 15.75 12.24 -4.53
N SER A 88 16.04 13.39 -5.15
CA SER A 88 15.36 13.84 -6.38
C SER A 88 15.62 12.89 -7.56
N GLY A 89 16.85 12.40 -7.70
CA GLY A 89 17.17 11.35 -8.67
C GLY A 89 16.34 10.09 -8.45
N PHE A 90 16.24 9.61 -7.21
CA PHE A 90 15.42 8.46 -6.84
C PHE A 90 13.93 8.67 -7.12
N VAL A 91 13.36 9.80 -6.68
CA VAL A 91 11.94 10.12 -6.93
C VAL A 91 11.67 10.22 -8.43
N GLY A 92 12.53 10.91 -9.19
CA GLY A 92 12.40 11.02 -10.64
C GLY A 92 12.48 9.65 -11.33
N GLY A 93 13.46 8.84 -10.96
CA GLY A 93 13.58 7.46 -11.45
C GLY A 93 12.37 6.60 -11.11
N PHE A 94 11.90 6.66 -9.87
CA PHE A 94 10.73 5.93 -9.37
C PHE A 94 9.46 6.29 -10.14
N LEU A 95 9.20 7.58 -10.35
CA LEU A 95 8.06 8.04 -11.14
C LEU A 95 8.17 7.59 -12.61
N LEU A 96 9.36 7.65 -13.20
CA LEU A 96 9.59 7.11 -14.56
C LEU A 96 9.36 5.59 -14.61
N GLY A 97 9.79 4.86 -13.60
CA GLY A 97 9.61 3.41 -13.50
C GLY A 97 8.16 3.04 -13.24
N LEU A 98 7.43 3.90 -12.54
CA LEU A 98 5.98 3.81 -12.38
C LEU A 98 5.21 4.19 -13.65
N ALA A 99 5.81 4.95 -14.57
CA ALA A 99 5.20 5.31 -15.84
C ALA A 99 5.48 4.28 -16.95
N SER A 100 6.63 3.57 -16.87
CA SER A 100 6.97 2.40 -17.71
C SER A 100 6.09 1.19 -17.41
#